data_AF-A0A973CYJ3-F1
#
_entry.id   AF-A0A973CYJ3-F1
#
_cell.length_a   1.000
_cell.length_b   1.000
_cell.length_c   1.000
_cell.angle_alpha   90.00
_cell.angle_beta   90.00
_cell.angle_gamma   90.00
#
_symmetry.space_group_name_H-M   'P 1'
#
loop_
_entity.id
_entity.type
_entity.pdbx_description
1 polymer ?
#
loop_
_entity_poly.entity_id
_entity_poly.type
_entity_poly.pdbx_seq_one_letter_code
_entity_poly.pdbx_strand_id
1 'polypeptide(L)'
;MNSFFDYGGTQSDDRFLSNWSDLDWKKFMTFVTTRRFSQGETLVEKGELSRELFVLTQGSIVVDIPQKGAGNLDLSVTISPGNIVGEQAFIDGLPRSQT
;
A
#
# COMPACT_ATOMS: atom_id res chain seq x y z
N MET A 1 8.60 -18.19 -0.39
CA MET A 1 8.40 -16.86 0.18
C MET A 1 6.98 -16.47 -0.19
N ASN A 2 6.04 -16.60 0.74
CA ASN A 2 4.62 -16.38 0.45
C ASN A 2 4.41 -14.87 0.22
N SER A 3 3.89 -14.50 -0.95
CA SER A 3 3.46 -13.13 -1.19
C SER A 3 2.28 -12.86 -0.27
N PHE A 4 2.48 -12.04 0.76
CA PHE A 4 1.41 -11.58 1.64
C PHE A 4 0.45 -10.60 0.94
N PHE A 5 0.79 -10.17 -0.27
CA PHE A 5 0.08 -9.12 -0.97
C PHE A 5 -0.31 -9.61 -2.35
N ASP A 6 -1.60 -9.94 -2.50
CA ASP A 6 -2.22 -10.23 -3.79
C ASP A 6 -2.94 -8.97 -4.28
N TYR A 7 -2.19 -8.14 -4.98
CA TYR A 7 -2.75 -7.02 -5.77
C TYR A 7 -3.19 -7.49 -7.17
N GLY A 8 -3.06 -8.79 -7.46
CA GLY A 8 -3.24 -9.43 -8.76
C GLY A 8 -4.41 -10.42 -8.78
N GLY A 9 -5.59 -9.96 -8.40
CA GLY A 9 -6.85 -10.59 -8.79
C GLY A 9 -7.10 -12.00 -8.27
N THR A 10 -7.50 -12.13 -7.02
CA THR A 10 -8.78 -12.74 -6.62
C THR A 10 -9.26 -12.02 -5.37
N GLN A 11 -10.57 -11.82 -5.25
CA GLN A 11 -11.20 -11.08 -4.15
C GLN A 11 -11.13 -11.90 -2.86
N SER A 12 -9.95 -12.04 -2.26
CA SER A 12 -9.81 -12.56 -0.91
C SER A 12 -10.20 -11.47 0.09
N ASP A 13 -11.00 -11.87 1.07
CA ASP A 13 -11.50 -11.03 2.16
C ASP A 13 -10.43 -10.74 3.24
N ASP A 14 -9.17 -11.07 2.93
CA ASP A 14 -8.00 -10.95 3.81
C ASP A 14 -7.29 -9.60 3.68
N ARG A 15 -7.94 -8.61 3.06
CA ARG A 15 -7.41 -7.25 3.01
C ARG A 15 -7.28 -6.69 4.43
N PHE A 16 -6.17 -6.01 4.71
CA PHE A 16 -5.95 -5.38 5.99
C PHE A 16 -7.16 -4.49 6.35
N LEU A 17 -7.75 -4.69 7.53
CA LEU A 17 -8.95 -3.99 8.03
C LEU A 17 -10.27 -4.28 7.29
N SER A 18 -10.36 -5.30 6.43
CA SER A 18 -11.61 -5.66 5.70
C SER A 18 -12.81 -5.92 6.62
N ASN A 19 -12.57 -6.54 7.77
CA ASN A 19 -13.60 -6.99 8.72
C ASN A 19 -14.03 -5.93 9.75
N TRP A 20 -13.65 -4.66 9.55
CA TRP A 20 -14.00 -3.59 10.49
C TRP A 20 -15.46 -3.13 10.32
N SER A 21 -16.14 -2.91 11.45
CA SER A 21 -17.49 -2.36 11.44
C SER A 21 -17.50 -0.88 11.04
N ASP A 22 -18.68 -0.35 10.66
CA ASP A 22 -18.86 1.08 10.41
C ASP A 22 -18.42 1.95 11.60
N LEU A 23 -18.57 1.46 12.83
CA LEU A 23 -18.15 2.18 14.03
C LEU A 23 -16.63 2.22 14.15
N ASP A 24 -15.95 1.13 13.81
CA ASP A 24 -14.49 1.06 13.82
C ASP A 24 -13.90 1.97 12.75
N TRP A 25 -14.49 1.97 11.55
CA TRP A 25 -14.13 2.92 10.49
C TRP A 25 -14.38 4.37 10.89
N LYS A 26 -15.51 4.68 11.53
CA LYS A 26 -15.77 6.04 12.03
C LYS A 26 -14.73 6.48 13.05
N LYS A 27 -14.35 5.61 13.99
CA LYS A 27 -13.29 5.91 14.96
C LYS A 27 -11.94 6.09 14.27
N PHE A 28 -11.58 5.19 13.36
CA PHE A 28 -10.34 5.26 12.59
C PHE A 28 -10.22 6.57 11.81
N MET A 29 -11.31 7.00 11.17
CA MET A 29 -11.35 8.26 10.42
C MET A 29 -11.06 9.50 11.30
N THR A 30 -11.15 9.41 12.63
CA THR A 30 -10.77 10.51 13.53
C THR A 30 -9.26 10.67 13.71
N PHE A 31 -8.46 9.67 13.35
CA PHE A 31 -7.00 9.66 13.49
C PHE A 31 -6.25 9.90 12.17
N VAL A 32 -6.96 9.99 11.05
CA VAL A 32 -6.35 10.16 9.72
C VAL A 32 -6.48 11.59 9.22
N THR A 33 -5.56 11.99 8.36
CA THR A 33 -5.64 13.24 7.61
C THR A 33 -5.68 12.95 6.11
N THR A 34 -6.41 13.76 5.36
CA THR A 34 -6.38 13.68 3.89
C THR A 34 -5.07 14.26 3.37
N ARG A 35 -4.44 13.55 2.43
CA ARG A 35 -3.32 14.05 1.63
C ARG A 35 -3.63 13.91 0.14
N ARG A 36 -3.08 14.81 -0.66
CA ARG A 36 -3.19 14.80 -2.13
C ARG A 36 -1.79 14.79 -2.70
N PHE A 37 -1.63 14.05 -3.78
CA PHE A 37 -0.39 13.90 -4.51
C PHE A 37 -0.65 14.25 -5.98
N SER A 38 0.34 14.85 -6.62
CA SER A 38 0.32 15.12 -8.06
C SER A 38 0.71 13.86 -8.84
N GLN A 39 0.38 13.81 -10.13
CA GLN A 39 0.85 12.73 -10.99
C GLN A 39 2.38 12.68 -10.99
N GLY A 40 2.94 11.50 -10.74
CA GLY A 40 4.40 11.27 -10.69
C GLY A 40 5.05 11.65 -9.35
N GLU A 41 4.29 12.14 -8.38
CA GLU A 41 4.79 12.38 -7.02
C GLU A 41 4.93 11.05 -6.26
N THR A 42 6.08 10.84 -5.62
CA THR A 42 6.37 9.64 -4.85
C THR A 42 5.60 9.65 -3.52
N LEU A 43 4.81 8.61 -3.28
CA LEU A 43 4.07 8.43 -2.02
C LEU A 43 4.98 7.96 -0.88
N VAL A 44 5.82 6.97 -1.16
CA VAL A 44 6.80 6.36 -0.26
C VAL A 44 8.03 6.00 -1.05
N GLU A 45 9.22 6.06 -0.43
CA GLU A 45 10.45 5.65 -1.10
C GLU A 45 11.01 4.37 -0.45
N LYS A 46 11.42 3.39 -1.26
CA LYS A 46 12.07 2.18 -0.75
C LYS A 46 13.27 2.51 0.14
N GLY A 47 13.33 1.86 1.30
CA GLY A 47 14.39 2.06 2.28
C GLY A 47 14.17 3.27 3.20
N GLU A 48 13.15 4.09 2.94
CA GLU A 48 12.75 5.16 3.85
C GLU A 48 12.27 4.57 5.18
N LEU A 49 12.72 5.16 6.29
CA LEU A 49 12.25 4.80 7.63
C LEU A 49 11.05 5.67 7.98
N SER A 50 9.89 5.28 7.46
CA SER A 50 8.63 5.99 7.65
C SER A 50 7.51 5.00 8.02
N ARG A 51 6.53 5.48 8.80
CA ARG A 51 5.50 4.62 9.44
C ARG A 51 4.07 5.07 9.14
N GLU A 52 3.85 5.67 7.98
CA GLU A 52 2.53 6.06 7.53
C GLU A 52 1.80 4.90 6.86
N LEU A 53 0.52 4.78 7.20
CA LEU A 53 -0.46 3.94 6.54
C LEU A 53 -1.33 4.81 5.63
N PHE A 54 -1.52 4.41 4.39
CA PHE A 54 -2.34 5.14 3.42
C PHE A 54 -3.56 4.32 3.02
N VAL A 55 -4.73 4.96 2.96
CA VAL A 55 -5.93 4.42 2.32
C VAL A 55 -6.13 5.18 1.03
N LEU A 56 -6.07 4.49 -0.11
CA LEU A 56 -6.26 5.14 -1.40
C LEU A 56 -7.75 5.44 -1.62
N THR A 57 -8.12 6.71 -1.63
CA THR A 57 -9.53 7.12 -1.77
C THR A 57 -9.92 7.48 -3.20
N GLN A 58 -8.97 7.96 -4.02
CA GLN A 58 -9.17 8.36 -5.41
C GLN A 58 -7.87 8.21 -6.21
N GLY A 59 -7.98 8.06 -7.53
CA GLY A 59 -6.83 7.89 -8.43
C GLY A 59 -6.26 6.48 -8.40
N SER A 60 -5.00 6.35 -8.80
CA SER A 60 -4.25 5.08 -8.81
C SER A 60 -2.81 5.35 -8.43
N ILE A 61 -2.18 4.40 -7.75
CA ILE A 61 -0.74 4.42 -7.51
C ILE A 61 -0.10 3.25 -8.25
N VAL A 62 1.17 3.41 -8.60
CA VAL A 62 1.98 2.37 -9.23
C VAL A 62 3.09 2.03 -8.24
N VAL A 63 3.26 0.73 -7.99
CA VAL A 63 4.32 0.21 -7.13
C VAL A 63 5.36 -0.49 -7.99
N ASP A 64 6.61 -0.09 -7.85
CA ASP A 64 7.71 -0.70 -8.59
C ASP A 64 8.26 -1.92 -7.85
N ILE A 65 8.28 -3.05 -8.54
CA ILE A 65 8.76 -4.33 -8.03
C ILE A 65 10.03 -4.71 -8.80
N PRO A 66 11.21 -4.35 -8.26
CA PRO A 66 12.48 -4.71 -8.89
C PRO A 66 12.63 -6.24 -8.91
N GLN A 67 12.80 -6.78 -10.12
CA GLN A 67 13.09 -8.19 -10.32
C GLN A 67 14.60 -8.43 -10.15
N LYS A 68 14.99 -9.47 -9.42
CA LYS A 68 16.41 -9.88 -9.32
C LYS A 68 16.73 -10.88 -10.44
N GLY A 69 17.55 -10.49 -11.41
CA GLY A 69 18.08 -11.38 -12.45
C GLY A 69 18.44 -10.66 -13.75
N ALA A 70 19.47 -11.13 -14.46
CA ALA A 70 19.84 -10.57 -15.76
C ALA A 70 18.75 -10.91 -16.80
N GLY A 71 18.09 -9.87 -17.33
CA GLY A 71 17.07 -9.99 -18.38
C GLY A 71 15.60 -9.94 -17.89
N ASN A 72 15.35 -9.72 -16.59
CA ASN A 72 13.99 -9.51 -16.12
C ASN A 72 13.58 -8.04 -16.28
N LEU A 73 12.39 -7.82 -16.84
CA LEU A 73 11.75 -6.50 -16.88
C LEU A 73 11.24 -6.16 -15.48
N ASP A 74 11.39 -4.90 -15.06
CA ASP A 74 10.75 -4.40 -13.85
C ASP A 74 9.24 -4.59 -13.95
N LEU A 75 8.64 -5.12 -12.89
CA LEU A 75 7.20 -5.26 -12.81
C LEU A 75 6.64 -4.06 -12.06
N SER A 76 5.59 -3.46 -12.60
CA SER A 76 4.85 -2.42 -11.90
C SER A 76 3.42 -2.90 -11.68
N VAL A 77 2.92 -2.71 -10.46
CA VAL A 77 1.55 -3.09 -10.08
C VAL A 77 0.75 -1.82 -9.83
N THR A 78 -0.43 -1.72 -10.43
CA THR A 78 -1.35 -0.61 -10.18
C THR A 78 -2.28 -0.94 -9.02
N ILE A 79 -2.32 -0.08 -8.01
CA ILE A 79 -3.24 -0.22 -6.87
C ILE A 79 -4.39 0.77 -7.05
N SER A 80 -5.61 0.25 -6.90
CA SER A 80 -6.88 0.96 -7.08
C SER A 80 -7.42 1.52 -5.76
N PRO A 81 -8.36 2.47 -5.80
CA PRO A 81 -9.02 2.98 -4.59
C PRO A 81 -9.66 1.87 -3.75
N GLY A 82 -9.72 2.10 -2.43
CA GLY A 82 -10.19 1.13 -1.43
C GLY A 82 -9.11 0.15 -0.94
N ASN A 83 -7.91 0.20 -1.51
CA ASN A 83 -6.76 -0.53 -0.99
C ASN A 83 -5.97 0.29 0.03
N ILE A 84 -5.32 -0.43 0.94
CA ILE A 84 -4.40 0.11 1.93
C ILE A 84 -2.96 -0.12 1.43
N VAL A 85 -2.05 0.76 1.84
CA VAL A 85 -0.64 0.70 1.45
C VAL A 85 0.23 1.09 2.65
N GLY A 86 1.37 0.41 2.81
CA GLY A 86 2.33 0.68 3.87
C GLY A 86 2.10 -0.12 5.16
N GLU A 87 1.19 -1.09 5.14
CA GLU A 87 0.84 -1.96 6.26
C GLU A 87 2.07 -2.61 6.89
N GLN A 88 3.00 -3.07 6.04
CA GLN A 88 4.19 -3.77 6.51
C GLN A 88 5.03 -2.88 7.43
N ALA A 89 5.54 -1.75 6.93
CA ALA A 89 6.37 -0.82 7.70
C ALA A 89 5.62 -0.21 8.90
N PHE A 90 4.30 -0.05 8.79
CA PHE A 90 3.47 0.38 9.91
C PHE A 90 3.51 -0.64 11.07
N ILE A 91 3.38 -1.95 10.75
CA ILE A 91 3.32 -3.05 11.73
C ILE A 91 4.70 -3.45 12.24
N ASP A 92 5.66 -3.72 11.35
CA ASP A 92 6.97 -4.29 11.71
C ASP A 92 8.01 -3.23 12.08
N GLY A 93 7.78 -1.97 11.71
CA GLY A 93 8.71 -0.85 11.95
C GLY A 93 10.00 -0.91 11.13
N LEU A 94 10.07 -1.77 10.11
CA LEU A 94 11.19 -1.85 9.19
C LEU A 94 11.08 -0.79 8.08
N PRO A 95 12.18 -0.47 7.38
CA PRO A 95 12.15 0.44 6.24
C PRO A 95 11.17 -0.01 5.14
N ARG A 96 10.65 0.96 4.38
CA ARG A 96 9.76 0.72 3.23
C ARG A 96 10.35 -0.33 2.30
N SER A 97 9.55 -1.33 1.94
CA SER A 97 10.00 -2.45 1.11
C SER A 97 10.11 -2.09 -0.36
N GLN A 98 9.26 -1.17 -0.85
CA GLN A 98 9.11 -0.75 -2.24
C GLN A 98 8.76 0.75 -2.34
N THR A 99 8.87 1.29 -3.55
CA THR A 99 8.46 2.65 -3.94
C THR A 99 7.10 2.59 -4.63
#